data_AF-A0A6H9XTS9-F1
#
_entry.id   AF-A0A6H9XTS9-F1
#
_cell.length_a   1.000
_cell.length_b   1.000
_cell.length_c   1.000
_cell.angle_alpha   90.00
_cell.angle_beta   90.00
_cell.angle_gamma   90.00
#
_symmetry.space_group_name_H-M   'P 1'
#
loop_
_entity.id
_entity.type
_entity.pdbx_description
1 polymer ?
#
loop_
_entity_poly.entity_id
_entity_poly.type
_entity_poly.pdbx_seq_one_letter_code
_entity_poly.pdbx_strand_id
1 'polypeptide(L)' 'MNLRELETYLHEHIPLSLAMQVSVREATPEHVILGAPLAPNINHRETVFGGSATALTILSSWTLRRPPGFQ' A
#
# COMPACT_ATOMS: atom_id res chain seq x y z
N MET A 1 4.88 3.50 -15.15
CA MET A 1 3.82 2.56 -14.67
C MET A 1 2.63 3.37 -14.17
N ASN A 2 1.40 3.05 -14.61
CA ASN A 2 0.20 3.73 -14.11
C ASN A 2 -0.22 3.23 -12.71
N LEU A 3 -1.19 3.88 -12.06
CA LEU A 3 -1.59 3.56 -10.68
C LEU A 3 -2.10 2.12 -10.53
N ARG A 4 -2.85 1.61 -11.51
CA ARG A 4 -3.41 0.25 -11.47
C ARG A 4 -2.31 -0.80 -11.66
N GLU A 5 -1.40 -0.58 -12.60
CA GLU A 5 -0.25 -1.45 -12.79
C GLU A 5 0.61 -1.51 -11.52
N LEU A 6 0.81 -0.38 -10.83
CA LEU A 6 1.54 -0.34 -9.57
C LEU A 6 0.80 -1.09 -8.47
N GLU A 7 -0.51 -0.91 -8.35
CA GLU A 7 -1.34 -1.65 -7.39
C GLU A 7 -1.25 -3.16 -7.63
N THR A 8 -1.40 -3.60 -8.88
CA THR A 8 -1.25 -5.01 -9.28
C THR A 8 0.15 -5.54 -8.93
N TYR A 9 1.20 -4.78 -9.25
CA TYR A 9 2.57 -5.14 -8.91
C TYR A 9 2.76 -5.33 -7.39
N LEU A 10 2.20 -4.43 -6.57
CA LEU A 10 2.26 -4.57 -5.11
C LEU A 10 1.53 -5.84 -4.66
N HIS A 11 0.34 -6.12 -5.19
CA HIS A 11 -0.43 -7.32 -4.83
C HIS A 11 0.28 -8.62 -5.21
N GLU A 12 0.92 -8.66 -6.38
CA GLU A 12 1.63 -9.83 -6.89
C GLU A 12 2.94 -10.11 -6.12
N HIS A 13 3.69 -9.06 -5.76
CA HIS A 13 5.02 -9.21 -5.16
C HIS A 13 5.03 -9.09 -3.64
N ILE A 14 3.99 -8.51 -3.03
CA ILE A 14 3.84 -8.32 -1.59
C ILE A 14 2.45 -8.83 -1.18
N PRO A 15 2.29 -10.13 -0.90
CA PRO A 15 0.97 -10.75 -0.66
C PRO A 15 0.15 -10.09 0.46
N LEU A 16 0.82 -9.50 1.45
CA LEU A 16 0.15 -8.75 2.52
C LEU A 16 -0.64 -7.55 1.97
N SER A 17 -0.15 -6.89 0.92
CA SER A 17 -0.85 -5.74 0.32
C SER A 17 -2.18 -6.16 -0.31
N LEU A 18 -2.26 -7.36 -0.89
CA LEU A 18 -3.52 -7.93 -1.40
C LEU A 18 -4.47 -8.28 -0.24
N ALA A 19 -3.97 -8.94 0.81
CA ALA A 19 -4.77 -9.31 1.97
C ALA A 19 -5.36 -8.08 2.69
N MET A 20 -4.57 -7.00 2.78
CA MET A 20 -5.00 -5.71 3.33
C MET A 20 -5.88 -4.90 2.36
N GLN A 21 -6.04 -5.33 1.11
CA GLN A 21 -6.74 -4.63 0.03
C GLN A 21 -6.20 -3.21 -0.19
N VAL A 22 -4.87 -3.10 -0.25
CA VAL A 22 -4.20 -1.82 -0.48
C VAL A 22 -4.55 -1.29 -1.86
N SER A 23 -4.85 0.00 -1.96
CA SER A 23 -5.01 0.72 -3.21
C SER A 23 -4.02 1.86 -3.38
N VAL A 24 -3.60 2.09 -4.63
CA VAL A 24 -2.70 3.20 -4.99
C VAL A 24 -3.55 4.39 -5.40
N ARG A 25 -3.62 5.42 -4.55
CA ARG A 25 -4.42 6.63 -4.81
C ARG A 25 -3.65 7.68 -5.58
N GLU A 26 -2.38 7.86 -5.21
CA GLU A 26 -1.45 8.76 -5.89
C GLU A 26 -0.04 8.18 -5.86
N ALA A 27 0.72 8.38 -6.93
CA ALA A 27 2.13 8.02 -6.99
C ALA A 27 2.87 8.96 -7.94
N THR A 28 3.67 9.86 -7.37
CA THR A 28 4.58 10.76 -8.08
C THR A 28 6.03 10.45 -7.67
N PRO A 29 7.03 11.08 -8.31
CA PRO A 29 8.41 11.00 -7.83
C PRO A 29 8.61 11.58 -6.41
N GLU A 30 7.75 12.52 -5.99
CA GLU A 30 7.87 13.23 -4.71
C GLU A 30 7.06 12.59 -3.57
N HIS A 31 5.91 11.98 -3.87
CA HIS A 31 5.04 11.40 -2.85
C HIS A 31 4.23 10.20 -3.36
N VAL A 32 3.78 9.37 -2.42
CA VAL A 32 2.88 8.24 -2.67
C VAL A 32 1.77 8.25 -1.62
N ILE A 33 0.54 8.05 -2.06
CA ILE A 33 -0.62 7.88 -1.18
C ILE A 33 -1.21 6.50 -1.41
N LEU A 34 -1.06 5.64 -0.40
CA LEU A 34 -1.73 4.35 -0.34
C LEU A 34 -2.93 4.41 0.60
N GLY A 35 -3.98 3.67 0.27
CA GLY A 35 -5.13 3.46 1.14
C GLY A 35 -5.39 1.98 1.37
N ALA A 36 -6.13 1.65 2.41
CA ALA A 36 -6.67 0.32 2.62
C ALA A 36 -8.03 0.44 3.34
N PRO A 37 -9.03 -0.39 3.02
CA PRO A 37 -10.31 -0.38 3.73
C PRO A 37 -10.13 -0.85 5.18
N LEU A 38 -11.01 -0.39 6.07
CA LEU A 38 -10.93 -0.73 7.49
C LEU A 38 -11.22 -2.21 7.75
N ALA A 39 -12.22 -2.80 7.07
CA ALA A 39 -12.72 -4.14 7.35
C ALA A 39 -11.65 -5.26 7.42
N PRO A 40 -10.72 -5.41 6.46
CA PRO A 40 -9.65 -6.43 6.56
C PRO A 40 -8.52 -6.04 7.52
N ASN A 41 -8.53 -4.81 8.04
CA ASN A 41 -7.45 -4.20 8.81
C ASN A 41 -7.87 -3.84 10.23
N ILE A 42 -8.97 -4.40 10.75
CA ILE A 42 -9.43 -4.11 12.12
C ILE A 42 -8.62 -4.87 13.19
N ASN A 43 -8.63 -4.32 14.40
CA ASN A 43 -8.30 -5.05 15.62
C ASN A 43 -9.58 -5.48 16.37
N HIS A 44 -9.41 -6.07 17.56
CA HIS A 44 -10.51 -6.50 18.44
C HIS A 44 -11.41 -5.37 18.97
N ARG A 45 -11.10 -4.10 18.67
CA ARG A 45 -11.87 -2.90 19.02
C ARG A 45 -12.53 -2.24 17.79
N GLU A 46 -12.52 -2.92 16.64
CA GLU A 46 -13.09 -2.40 15.38
C GLU A 46 -12.42 -1.11 14.87
N THR A 47 -11.21 -0.81 15.33
CA THR A 47 -10.37 0.27 14.80
C THR A 47 -9.23 -0.34 13.98
N VAL A 48 -8.44 0.50 13.30
CA VAL A 48 -7.26 0.02 12.58
C VAL A 48 -6.31 -0.76 13.50
N PHE A 49 -5.87 -1.93 13.06
CA PHE A 49 -4.82 -2.70 13.72
C PHE A 49 -3.48 -1.99 13.55
N GLY A 50 -2.71 -1.86 14.63
CA GLY A 50 -1.43 -1.16 14.60
C GLY A 50 -0.44 -1.75 13.60
N GLY A 51 -0.44 -3.08 13.44
CA GLY A 51 0.34 -3.76 12.41
C GLY A 51 -0.10 -3.41 10.99
N SER A 52 -1.40 -3.30 10.72
CA SER A 52 -1.93 -2.86 9.42
C SER A 52 -1.55 -1.40 9.13
N ALA A 53 -1.68 -0.51 10.10
CA ALA A 53 -1.25 0.88 9.95
C ALA A 53 0.25 0.97 9.63
N THR A 54 1.07 0.25 10.39
CA THR A 54 2.53 0.20 10.22
C THR A 54 2.91 -0.37 8.85
N ALA A 55 2.27 -1.48 8.45
CA ALA A 55 2.49 -2.11 7.15
C ALA A 55 2.16 -1.15 6.00
N LEU A 56 1.05 -0.41 6.09
CA LEU A 56 0.68 0.58 5.07
C LEU A 56 1.68 1.74 4.98
N THR A 57 2.21 2.22 6.11
CA THR A 57 3.25 3.26 6.16
C THR A 57 4.58 2.78 5.56
N ILE A 58 5.01 1.57 5.92
CA ILE A 58 6.23 0.95 5.38
C ILE A 58 6.08 0.76 3.88
N LEU A 59 4.95 0.20 3.43
CA LEU A 59 4.67 -0.03 2.02
C LEU A 59 4.69 1.29 1.23
N SER A 60 4.04 2.33 1.74
CA SER A 60 4.04 3.66 1.10
C SER A 60 5.47 4.21 0.94
N SER A 61 6.30 4.07 1.97
CA SER A 61 7.70 4.53 1.95
C SER A 61 8.56 3.73 0.97
N TRP A 62 8.35 2.41 0.91
CA TRP A 62 9.02 1.51 -0.03
C TRP A 62 8.64 1.85 -1.48
N THR A 63 7.34 2.05 -1.74
CA THR A 63 6.81 2.41 -3.06
C THR A 63 7.33 3.76 -3.55
N LEU A 64 7.58 4.72 -2.67
CA LEU A 64 8.20 6.01 -3.00
C LEU A 64 9.69 5.84 -3.38
N ARG A 65 10.43 4.98 -2.66
CA ARG A 65 11.87 4.75 -2.87
C ARG A 65 12.20 3.81 -4.03
N ARG A 66 11.24 3.47 -4.89
CA ARG A 66 11.43 2.55 -6.01
C ARG A 66 12.48 3.08 -7.01
N PRO A 67 13.34 2.21 -7.59
CA PRO A 67 14.43 2.66 -8.46
C PRO A 67 13.92 3.35 -9.74
N PRO A 68 14.74 4.23 -10.37
CA PRO A 68 14.34 5.08 -11.51
C PRO A 68 13.86 4.35 -12.78
N GLY A 69 13.81 3.02 -12.83
CA GLY A 69 13.26 2.24 -13.94
C GLY A 69 11.77 1.85 -13.77
N PHE A 70 11.16 2.22 -12.65
CA PHE A 70 9.76 1.92 -12.30
C PHE A 70 8.84 3.16 -12.34
N GLN A 71 9.25 4.22 -13.04
CA GLN A 71 8.43 5.44 -13.27
C GLN A 71 7.50 5.27 -14.47
#